data_AF-A0A0H5QL77-F1
#
_entry.id   AF-A0A0H5QL77-F1
#
_cell.length_a   1.000
_cell.length_b   1.000
_cell.length_c   1.000
_cell.angle_alpha   90.00
_cell.angle_beta   90.00
_cell.angle_gamma   90.00
#
_symmetry.space_group_name_H-M   'P 1'
#
loop_
_entity.id
_entity.type
_entity.pdbx_description
1 polymer ?
#
loop_
_entity_poly.entity_id
_entity_poly.type
_entity_poly.pdbx_seq_one_letter_code
_entity_poly.pdbx_strand_id
1 'polypeptide(L)'
;LKQFLVPYPNAWNYFIGFKQPLIGKTKHESVEKPIGVIHGKLGRYIEGHQDLIETVSNRWSVKTTIPQIQYDRLGLSNSVENLGICNSSQWRQLLSKAAFVLSLGDPVLAPTAIESLASGTPYIFAKYSKGRSLADLPLHPIQTQHDYMLTIGAPYAYAVDMSDVEAVLVAIETAVNNPIEPWIPDGFTDRDHE
;
A
#
# COMPACT_ATOMS: atom_id res chain seq x y z
N LEU A 1 -24.66 -17.36 2.58
CA LEU A 1 -24.31 -16.81 1.25
C LEU A 1 -22.90 -17.26 0.94
N LYS A 2 -22.67 -17.86 -0.23
CA LYS A 2 -21.38 -18.26 -0.81
C LYS A 2 -21.58 -18.33 -2.33
N GLN A 3 -21.94 -17.20 -2.92
CA GLN A 3 -22.43 -17.16 -4.31
C GLN A 3 -21.52 -16.33 -5.23
N PHE A 4 -20.67 -15.48 -4.66
CA PHE A 4 -19.77 -14.62 -5.41
C PHE A 4 -18.33 -15.06 -5.23
N LEU A 5 -17.54 -14.82 -6.27
CA LEU A 5 -16.10 -15.01 -6.29
C LEU A 5 -15.44 -13.67 -5.95
N VAL A 6 -14.59 -13.66 -4.93
CA VAL A 6 -13.95 -12.45 -4.40
C VAL A 6 -12.42 -12.53 -4.46
N PRO A 7 -11.73 -11.39 -4.71
CA PRO A 7 -10.28 -11.37 -4.90
C PRO A 7 -9.50 -11.54 -3.60
N TYR A 8 -10.15 -11.41 -2.43
CA TYR A 8 -9.51 -11.62 -1.12
C TYR A 8 -10.40 -12.50 -0.24
N PRO A 9 -9.80 -13.36 0.60
CA PRO A 9 -10.57 -14.21 1.51
C PRO A 9 -11.44 -13.39 2.46
N ASN A 10 -12.69 -13.81 2.62
CA ASN A 10 -13.60 -13.29 3.64
C ASN A 10 -14.63 -14.36 4.05
N ALA A 11 -15.40 -14.08 5.11
CA ALA A 11 -16.33 -15.05 5.70
C ALA A 11 -17.60 -15.30 4.88
N TRP A 12 -17.86 -14.51 3.83
CA TRP A 12 -19.18 -14.42 3.20
C TRP A 12 -19.22 -14.93 1.76
N ASN A 13 -18.07 -15.02 1.08
CA ASN A 13 -17.98 -15.35 -0.34
C ASN A 13 -16.81 -16.31 -0.64
N TYR A 14 -16.83 -16.91 -1.83
CA TYR A 14 -15.76 -17.81 -2.25
C TYR A 14 -14.54 -17.01 -2.71
N PHE A 15 -13.38 -17.32 -2.17
CA PHE A 15 -12.12 -16.74 -2.60
C PHE A 15 -11.71 -17.34 -3.96
N ILE A 16 -11.50 -16.48 -4.96
CA ILE A 16 -10.87 -16.86 -6.24
C ILE A 16 -9.43 -16.36 -6.34
N GLY A 17 -9.10 -15.27 -5.64
CA GLY A 17 -7.77 -14.69 -5.66
C GLY A 17 -7.35 -14.15 -7.02
N PHE A 18 -6.03 -13.98 -7.15
CA PHE A 18 -5.35 -13.62 -8.38
C PHE A 18 -3.88 -14.02 -8.27
N LYS A 19 -3.21 -14.12 -9.41
CA LYS A 19 -1.80 -14.52 -9.49
C LYS A 19 -0.87 -13.33 -9.24
N GLN A 20 0.08 -13.49 -8.33
CA GLN A 20 1.14 -12.53 -8.05
C GLN A 20 2.53 -13.19 -8.14
N PRO A 21 3.39 -12.79 -9.08
CA PRO A 21 4.77 -13.27 -9.12
C PRO A 21 5.63 -12.63 -8.03
N LEU A 22 6.69 -13.35 -7.62
CA LEU A 22 7.67 -12.81 -6.68
C LEU A 22 8.43 -11.67 -7.38
N ILE A 23 8.55 -10.53 -6.70
CA ILE A 23 9.26 -9.35 -7.22
C ILE A 23 10.69 -9.33 -6.67
N GLY A 24 10.84 -9.63 -5.37
CA GLY A 24 12.13 -9.62 -4.68
C GLY A 24 12.61 -8.21 -4.33
N LYS A 25 13.65 -8.14 -3.50
CA LYS A 25 14.39 -6.90 -3.21
C LYS A 25 15.53 -6.73 -4.19
N THR A 26 15.74 -5.51 -4.66
CA THR A 26 16.97 -5.15 -5.37
C THR A 26 18.01 -4.69 -4.36
N LYS A 27 19.26 -5.19 -4.47
CA LYS A 27 20.36 -4.68 -3.64
C LYS A 27 20.56 -3.19 -3.93
N HIS A 28 20.56 -2.40 -2.87
CA HIS A 28 20.71 -0.95 -2.96
C HIS A 28 22.17 -0.56 -3.08
N GLU A 29 22.46 0.39 -3.98
CA GLU A 29 23.58 1.31 -3.79
C GLU A 29 23.28 2.20 -2.58
N SER A 30 24.30 2.75 -1.92
CA SER A 30 24.12 3.59 -0.73
C SER A 30 23.20 4.78 -1.02
N VAL A 31 21.93 4.69 -0.59
CA VAL A 31 20.96 5.78 -0.66
C VAL A 31 21.02 6.57 0.65
N GLU A 32 20.98 7.90 0.59
CA GLU A 32 21.07 8.75 1.78
C GLU A 32 19.87 8.58 2.72
N LYS A 33 18.67 8.33 2.17
CA LYS A 33 17.44 8.04 2.92
C LYS A 33 16.71 6.83 2.33
N PRO A 34 16.08 5.97 3.16
CA PRO A 34 15.20 4.91 2.67
C PRO A 34 14.04 5.48 1.85
N ILE A 35 13.64 4.76 0.79
CA ILE A 35 12.59 5.21 -0.13
C ILE A 35 11.22 4.79 0.39
N GLY A 36 10.30 5.74 0.55
CA GLY A 36 8.88 5.49 0.78
C GLY A 36 8.08 5.69 -0.50
N VAL A 37 7.05 4.89 -0.74
CA VAL A 37 6.19 5.03 -1.92
C VAL A 37 4.74 5.24 -1.52
N ILE A 38 4.12 6.29 -2.05
CA ILE A 38 2.68 6.54 -1.87
C ILE A 38 1.88 5.64 -2.81
N HIS A 39 0.98 4.84 -2.26
CA HIS A 39 0.02 4.06 -3.03
C HIS A 39 -1.19 4.91 -3.41
N GLY A 40 -1.35 5.13 -4.71
CA GLY A 40 -2.50 5.79 -5.31
C GLY A 40 -2.13 6.42 -6.65
N LYS A 41 -2.79 6.03 -7.74
CA LYS A 41 -2.47 6.51 -9.10
C LYS A 41 -3.17 7.81 -9.51
N LEU A 42 -3.98 8.39 -8.62
CA LEU A 42 -4.77 9.59 -8.90
C LEU A 42 -4.64 10.58 -7.74
N GLY A 43 -4.63 11.88 -8.05
CA GLY A 43 -4.50 12.95 -7.06
C GLY A 43 -5.57 12.88 -5.97
N ARG A 44 -6.80 12.54 -6.33
CA ARG A 44 -7.92 12.36 -5.38
C ARG A 44 -7.66 11.35 -4.26
N TYR A 45 -6.72 10.41 -4.42
CA TYR A 45 -6.39 9.43 -3.38
C TYR A 45 -5.46 9.99 -2.30
N ILE A 46 -4.84 11.14 -2.55
CA ILE A 46 -3.94 11.80 -1.61
C ILE A 46 -4.49 13.16 -1.14
N GLU A 47 -5.54 13.67 -1.77
CA GLU A 47 -6.23 14.90 -1.35
C GLU A 47 -6.67 14.80 0.12
N GLY A 48 -6.32 15.80 0.92
CA GLY A 48 -6.58 15.84 2.36
C GLY A 48 -5.47 15.24 3.22
N HIS A 49 -4.41 14.67 2.62
CA HIS A 49 -3.28 14.07 3.33
C HIS A 49 -1.94 14.77 3.06
N GLN A 50 -1.94 15.95 2.44
CA GLN A 50 -0.73 16.67 2.07
C GLN A 50 0.22 16.90 3.25
N ASP A 51 -0.29 17.43 4.36
CA ASP A 51 0.51 17.71 5.56
C ASP A 51 1.19 16.46 6.13
N LEU A 52 0.49 15.32 6.10
CA LEU A 52 1.06 14.03 6.50
C LEU A 52 2.19 13.62 5.55
N ILE A 53 1.97 13.69 4.25
CA ILE A 53 2.98 13.32 3.24
C ILE A 53 4.23 14.21 3.38
N GLU A 54 4.05 15.52 3.60
CA GLU A 54 5.16 16.44 3.83
C GLU A 54 5.91 16.13 5.12
N THR A 55 5.19 15.77 6.18
CA THR A 55 5.81 15.35 7.43
C THR A 55 6.65 14.09 7.24
N VAL A 56 6.16 13.12 6.48
CA VAL A 56 6.90 11.89 6.14
C VAL A 56 8.12 12.20 5.26
N SER A 57 8.01 13.12 4.29
CA SER A 57 9.11 13.45 3.37
C SER A 57 10.31 14.13 4.03
N ASN A 58 10.13 14.69 5.23
CA ASN A 58 11.24 15.20 6.03
C ASN A 58 12.22 14.10 6.46
N ARG A 59 11.73 12.87 6.71
CA ARG A 59 12.52 11.75 7.24
C ARG A 59 12.91 10.72 6.17
N TRP A 60 12.07 10.49 5.17
CA TRP A 60 12.29 9.51 4.10
C TRP A 60 12.19 10.11 2.71
N SER A 61 12.82 9.49 1.71
CA SER A 61 12.66 9.89 0.31
C SER A 61 11.31 9.39 -0.21
N VAL A 62 10.31 10.27 -0.27
CA VAL A 62 8.94 9.89 -0.66
C VAL A 62 8.73 10.04 -2.16
N LYS A 63 8.22 8.98 -2.79
CA LYS A 63 7.90 8.94 -4.22
C LYS A 63 6.41 8.67 -4.46
N THR A 64 5.88 9.24 -5.53
CA THR A 64 4.50 9.01 -5.99
C THR A 64 4.45 8.79 -7.51
N THR A 65 3.33 8.26 -8.02
CA THR A 65 3.16 7.88 -9.43
C THR A 65 1.88 8.46 -10.04
N ILE A 66 1.61 9.72 -9.75
CA ILE A 66 0.35 10.41 -10.10
C ILE A 66 0.55 11.14 -11.44
N PRO A 67 -0.48 11.24 -12.30
CA PRO A 67 -0.41 12.07 -13.50
C PRO A 67 0.05 13.50 -13.17
N GLN A 68 1.03 14.03 -13.92
CA GLN A 68 1.68 15.31 -13.58
C GLN A 68 0.69 16.45 -13.36
N ILE A 69 -0.32 16.58 -14.25
CA ILE A 69 -1.37 17.60 -14.14
C ILE A 69 -2.13 17.53 -12.81
N GLN A 70 -2.32 16.34 -12.25
CA GLN A 70 -2.97 16.16 -10.95
C GLN A 70 -1.99 16.45 -9.82
N TYR A 71 -0.74 15.99 -9.94
CA TYR A 71 0.32 16.28 -8.98
C TYR A 71 0.52 17.78 -8.77
N ASP A 72 0.60 18.56 -9.85
CA ASP A 72 0.80 20.01 -9.79
C ASP A 72 -0.34 20.73 -9.03
N ARG A 73 -1.55 20.17 -9.05
CA ARG A 73 -2.73 20.73 -8.35
C ARG A 73 -2.76 20.41 -6.86
N LEU A 74 -1.99 19.41 -6.42
CA LEU A 74 -2.00 18.95 -5.03
C LEU A 74 -1.22 19.89 -4.11
N GLY A 75 -0.34 20.73 -4.68
CA GLY A 75 0.44 21.71 -3.92
C GLY A 75 1.49 21.09 -3.00
N LEU A 76 1.92 19.85 -3.28
CA LEU A 76 3.00 19.19 -2.52
C LEU A 76 4.33 19.90 -2.78
N SER A 77 5.14 20.05 -1.73
CA SER A 77 6.52 20.52 -1.86
C SER A 77 7.38 19.65 -2.78
N ASN A 78 8.46 20.24 -3.30
CA ASN A 78 9.45 19.55 -4.15
C ASN A 78 10.18 18.40 -3.43
N SER A 79 9.97 18.24 -2.11
CA SER A 79 10.50 17.14 -1.30
C SER A 79 9.85 15.79 -1.62
N VAL A 80 8.68 15.79 -2.27
CA VAL A 80 8.01 14.59 -2.79
C VAL A 80 8.35 14.45 -4.27
N GLU A 81 8.91 13.31 -4.67
CA GLU A 81 9.27 13.06 -6.07
C GLU A 81 8.09 12.40 -6.81
N ASN A 82 7.51 13.08 -7.79
CA ASN A 82 6.54 12.45 -8.69
C ASN A 82 7.24 11.80 -9.88
N LEU A 83 7.09 10.48 -9.99
CA LEU A 83 7.61 9.70 -11.13
C LEU A 83 6.66 9.70 -12.33
N GLY A 84 5.47 10.29 -12.19
CA GLY A 84 4.41 10.21 -13.19
C GLY A 84 3.78 8.82 -13.28
N ILE A 85 3.00 8.60 -14.34
CA ILE A 85 2.29 7.33 -14.54
C ILE A 85 3.32 6.21 -14.78
N CYS A 86 3.34 5.24 -13.88
CA CYS A 86 4.17 4.04 -13.99
C CYS A 86 3.37 2.87 -14.57
N ASN A 87 3.97 2.15 -15.52
CA ASN A 87 3.49 0.82 -15.92
C ASN A 87 3.82 -0.24 -14.86
N SER A 88 3.31 -1.46 -15.02
CA SER A 88 3.48 -2.53 -14.02
C SER A 88 4.95 -2.90 -13.77
N SER A 89 5.81 -2.86 -14.79
CA SER A 89 7.24 -3.16 -14.63
C SER A 89 7.94 -2.07 -13.82
N GLN A 90 7.69 -0.80 -14.15
CA GLN A 90 8.22 0.36 -13.42
C GLN A 90 7.74 0.38 -11.98
N TRP A 91 6.46 0.07 -11.74
CA TRP A 91 5.88 -0.02 -10.40
C TRP A 91 6.57 -1.10 -9.56
N ARG A 92 6.77 -2.30 -10.11
CA ARG A 92 7.45 -3.40 -9.41
C ARG A 92 8.92 -3.10 -9.15
N GLN A 93 9.60 -2.43 -10.08
CA GLN A 93 10.98 -1.96 -9.89
C GLN A 93 11.07 -0.88 -8.80
N LEU A 94 10.05 -0.04 -8.69
CA LEU A 94 9.95 0.93 -7.60
C LEU A 94 9.73 0.23 -6.26
N LEU A 95 8.82 -0.73 -6.20
CA LEU A 95 8.56 -1.54 -5.00
C LEU A 95 9.78 -2.35 -4.56
N SER A 96 10.56 -2.93 -5.49
CA SER A 96 11.77 -3.69 -5.15
C SER A 96 12.86 -2.83 -4.49
N LYS A 97 12.75 -1.51 -4.59
CA LYS A 97 13.63 -0.49 -4.01
C LYS A 97 12.99 0.26 -2.83
N ALA A 98 11.71 0.06 -2.56
CA ALA A 98 11.02 0.77 -1.50
C ALA A 98 11.35 0.13 -0.14
N ALA A 99 11.48 0.94 0.89
CA ALA A 99 11.55 0.49 2.28
C ALA A 99 10.14 0.30 2.86
N PHE A 100 9.16 1.05 2.37
CA PHE A 100 7.76 0.91 2.75
C PHE A 100 6.81 1.42 1.67
N VAL A 101 5.56 0.95 1.69
CA VAL A 101 4.43 1.52 0.96
C VAL A 101 3.49 2.20 1.95
N LEU A 102 3.11 3.45 1.69
CA LEU A 102 2.13 4.20 2.47
C LEU A 102 0.85 4.39 1.66
N SER A 103 -0.27 3.91 2.18
CA SER A 103 -1.58 4.03 1.54
C SER A 103 -2.59 4.74 2.42
N LEU A 104 -3.24 5.75 1.85
CA LEU A 104 -3.90 6.82 2.60
C LEU A 104 -5.41 6.62 2.76
N GLY A 105 -5.93 5.47 2.32
CA GLY A 105 -7.34 5.11 2.50
C GLY A 105 -8.06 4.75 1.22
N ASP A 106 -7.63 5.25 0.07
CA ASP A 106 -8.14 4.82 -1.23
C ASP A 106 -6.98 4.59 -2.23
N PRO A 107 -7.13 3.69 -3.21
CA PRO A 107 -8.25 2.77 -3.39
C PRO A 107 -8.26 1.63 -2.36
N VAL A 108 -9.45 1.09 -2.07
CA VAL A 108 -9.66 -0.04 -1.15
C VAL A 108 -9.36 -1.37 -1.85
N LEU A 109 -8.82 -2.35 -1.10
CA LEU A 109 -8.58 -3.74 -1.57
C LEU A 109 -7.69 -3.80 -2.83
N ALA A 110 -6.74 -2.88 -2.94
CA ALA A 110 -5.87 -2.80 -4.11
C ALA A 110 -4.84 -3.96 -4.15
N PRO A 111 -4.58 -4.55 -5.34
CA PRO A 111 -3.56 -5.60 -5.52
C PRO A 111 -2.15 -5.20 -5.05
N THR A 112 -1.86 -3.89 -5.03
CA THR A 112 -0.63 -3.29 -4.51
C THR A 112 -0.22 -3.84 -3.15
N ALA A 113 -1.18 -4.16 -2.28
CA ALA A 113 -0.88 -4.72 -0.97
C ALA A 113 -0.12 -6.06 -1.10
N ILE A 114 -0.55 -6.95 -2.00
CA ILE A 114 0.14 -8.22 -2.24
C ILE A 114 1.45 -7.99 -3.02
N GLU A 115 1.48 -7.06 -3.98
CA GLU A 115 2.72 -6.67 -4.67
C GLU A 115 3.79 -6.15 -3.69
N SER A 116 3.39 -5.41 -2.67
CA SER A 116 4.31 -4.89 -1.66
C SER A 116 4.98 -6.03 -0.88
N LEU A 117 4.22 -7.02 -0.43
CA LEU A 117 4.76 -8.21 0.25
C LEU A 117 5.66 -9.02 -0.69
N ALA A 118 5.25 -9.18 -1.96
CA ALA A 118 6.02 -9.90 -2.97
C ALA A 118 7.37 -9.22 -3.30
N SER A 119 7.53 -7.95 -2.94
CA SER A 119 8.78 -7.18 -3.04
C SER A 119 9.56 -7.07 -1.72
N GLY A 120 9.06 -7.64 -0.63
CA GLY A 120 9.63 -7.49 0.71
C GLY A 120 9.43 -6.09 1.30
N THR A 121 8.37 -5.40 0.88
CA THR A 121 8.10 -4.01 1.29
C THR A 121 6.86 -3.99 2.17
N PRO A 122 6.99 -3.62 3.47
CA PRO A 122 5.84 -3.53 4.36
C PRO A 122 4.78 -2.53 3.86
N TYR A 123 3.52 -2.86 4.12
CA TYR A 123 2.35 -2.09 3.70
C TYR A 123 1.73 -1.35 4.89
N ILE A 124 1.85 -0.02 4.92
CA ILE A 124 1.18 0.85 5.90
C ILE A 124 -0.09 1.38 5.25
N PHE A 125 -1.25 1.17 5.89
CA PHE A 125 -2.55 1.43 5.27
C PHE A 125 -3.57 1.98 6.25
N ALA A 126 -4.58 2.68 5.71
CA ALA A 126 -5.51 3.41 6.56
C ALA A 126 -6.47 2.47 7.30
N LYS A 127 -6.58 2.71 8.61
CA LYS A 127 -7.73 2.30 9.42
C LYS A 127 -8.77 3.41 9.38
N TYR A 128 -10.02 3.07 9.17
CA TYR A 128 -11.09 4.07 9.15
C TYR A 128 -11.67 4.28 10.55
N SER A 129 -11.91 5.54 10.91
CA SER A 129 -12.56 5.91 12.17
C SER A 129 -14.01 5.43 12.26
N LYS A 130 -14.68 5.31 11.10
CA LYS A 130 -16.00 4.69 10.95
C LYS A 130 -15.93 3.71 9.78
N GLY A 131 -16.49 2.52 9.96
CA GLY A 131 -16.55 1.53 8.89
C GLY A 131 -17.22 2.10 7.64
N ARG A 132 -16.65 1.83 6.46
CA ARG A 132 -17.17 2.32 5.17
C ARG A 132 -18.00 1.22 4.53
N SER A 133 -19.26 1.50 4.18
CA SER A 133 -20.00 0.63 3.27
C SER A 133 -19.60 0.97 1.84
N LEU A 134 -19.04 0.01 1.11
CA LEU A 134 -18.82 0.18 -0.32
C LEU A 134 -20.16 -0.03 -1.04
N ALA A 135 -20.44 0.77 -2.06
CA ALA A 135 -21.70 0.71 -2.80
C ALA A 135 -22.00 -0.71 -3.34
N ASP A 136 -20.95 -1.43 -3.72
CA ASP A 136 -21.01 -2.80 -4.24
C ASP A 136 -20.86 -3.89 -3.15
N LEU A 137 -20.59 -3.51 -1.90
CA LEU A 137 -20.57 -4.40 -0.72
C LEU A 137 -21.44 -3.83 0.41
N PRO A 138 -22.73 -3.52 0.18
CA PRO A 138 -23.55 -2.75 1.10
C PRO A 138 -23.79 -3.47 2.44
N LEU A 139 -23.64 -4.80 2.47
CA LEU A 139 -23.93 -5.62 3.64
C LEU A 139 -22.78 -5.70 4.66
N HIS A 140 -21.56 -5.27 4.30
CA HIS A 140 -20.38 -5.45 5.15
C HIS A 140 -19.47 -4.23 5.12
N PRO A 141 -19.56 -3.34 6.13
CA PRO A 141 -18.69 -2.18 6.20
C PRO A 141 -17.25 -2.61 6.48
N ILE A 142 -16.34 -2.22 5.59
CA ILE A 142 -14.90 -2.42 5.77
C ILE A 142 -14.39 -1.51 6.89
N GLN A 143 -13.50 -2.01 7.74
CA GLN A 143 -12.94 -1.23 8.85
C GLN A 143 -11.60 -0.60 8.49
N THR A 144 -10.95 -1.12 7.45
CA THR A 144 -9.67 -0.65 6.95
C THR A 144 -9.67 -0.58 5.44
N GLN A 145 -8.67 0.09 4.88
CA GLN A 145 -8.41 0.10 3.45
C GLN A 145 -8.17 -1.29 2.86
N HIS A 146 -7.73 -2.25 3.69
CA HIS A 146 -7.47 -3.60 3.22
C HIS A 146 -7.65 -4.64 4.35
N ASP A 147 -8.90 -5.05 4.61
CA ASP A 147 -9.21 -5.95 5.74
C ASP A 147 -8.46 -7.30 5.70
N TYR A 148 -8.13 -7.83 4.51
CA TYR A 148 -7.26 -9.01 4.43
C TYR A 148 -5.84 -8.75 4.95
N MET A 149 -5.27 -7.57 4.71
CA MET A 149 -3.94 -7.21 5.25
C MET A 149 -3.97 -7.04 6.76
N LEU A 150 -5.12 -6.66 7.32
CA LEU A 150 -5.30 -6.64 8.78
C LEU A 150 -5.13 -8.05 9.38
N THR A 151 -5.52 -9.11 8.68
CA THR A 151 -5.31 -10.50 9.13
C THR A 151 -3.86 -10.97 8.99
N ILE A 152 -3.08 -10.34 8.12
CA ILE A 152 -1.64 -10.61 7.97
C ILE A 152 -0.86 -9.90 9.08
N GLY A 153 -1.13 -8.61 9.28
CA GLY A 153 -0.53 -7.82 10.36
C GLY A 153 0.99 -7.63 10.26
N ALA A 154 1.57 -7.08 11.33
CA ALA A 154 2.99 -6.82 11.42
C ALA A 154 3.81 -8.14 11.45
N PRO A 155 5.04 -8.17 10.89
CA PRO A 155 5.80 -7.03 10.35
C PRO A 155 5.44 -6.65 8.90
N TYR A 156 4.52 -7.38 8.26
CA TYR A 156 4.18 -7.22 6.85
C TYR A 156 3.22 -6.06 6.57
N ALA A 157 2.28 -5.81 7.47
CA ALA A 157 1.19 -4.87 7.28
C ALA A 157 0.84 -4.10 8.56
N TYR A 158 0.65 -2.79 8.45
CA TYR A 158 0.36 -1.90 9.57
C TYR A 158 -0.90 -1.09 9.27
N ALA A 159 -1.99 -1.38 9.99
CA ALA A 159 -3.22 -0.59 9.92
C ALA A 159 -3.13 0.60 10.88
N VAL A 160 -3.16 1.82 10.36
CA VAL A 160 -2.95 3.05 11.14
C VAL A 160 -4.03 4.08 10.83
N ASP A 161 -4.47 4.84 11.82
CA ASP A 161 -5.31 6.02 11.58
C ASP A 161 -4.45 7.11 10.92
N MET A 162 -4.78 7.48 9.68
CA MET A 162 -4.00 8.46 8.91
C MET A 162 -4.14 9.90 9.45
N SER A 163 -5.05 10.15 10.39
CA SER A 163 -5.11 11.42 11.10
C SER A 163 -4.16 11.50 12.30
N ASP A 164 -3.65 10.34 12.76
CA ASP A 164 -2.65 10.25 13.82
C ASP A 164 -1.25 10.21 13.19
N VAL A 165 -0.69 11.41 12.97
CA VAL A 165 0.61 11.59 12.31
C VAL A 165 1.72 10.85 13.05
N GLU A 166 1.74 10.88 14.39
CA GLU A 166 2.77 10.21 15.18
C GLU A 166 2.68 8.69 15.05
N ALA A 167 1.46 8.13 15.09
CA ALA A 167 1.28 6.70 14.87
C ALA A 167 1.75 6.25 13.48
N VAL A 168 1.51 7.08 12.44
CA VAL A 168 2.01 6.81 11.08
C VAL A 168 3.53 6.81 11.06
N LEU A 169 4.18 7.82 11.66
CA LEU A 169 5.64 7.92 11.71
C LEU A 169 6.26 6.74 12.45
N VAL A 170 5.68 6.32 13.58
CA VAL A 170 6.14 5.15 14.36
C VAL A 170 5.99 3.85 13.55
N ALA A 171 4.87 3.68 12.83
CA ALA A 171 4.68 2.49 11.99
C ALA A 171 5.69 2.41 10.85
N ILE A 172 5.97 3.55 10.18
CA ILE A 172 6.98 3.62 9.12
C ILE A 172 8.37 3.33 9.70
N GLU A 173 8.75 3.98 10.80
CA GLU A 173 10.04 3.76 11.46
C GLU A 173 10.23 2.28 11.85
N THR A 174 9.18 1.66 12.41
CA THR A 174 9.18 0.24 12.77
C THR A 174 9.37 -0.64 11.54
N ALA A 175 8.64 -0.37 10.45
CA ALA A 175 8.73 -1.12 9.21
C ALA A 175 10.11 -1.01 8.56
N VAL A 176 10.70 0.19 8.55
CA VAL A 176 12.04 0.44 7.99
C VAL A 176 13.12 -0.27 8.80
N ASN A 177 13.01 -0.28 10.14
CA ASN A 177 13.97 -0.93 11.02
C ASN A 177 13.81 -2.46 11.10
N ASN A 178 12.68 -3.00 10.63
CA ASN A 178 12.40 -4.43 10.61
C ASN A 178 12.01 -4.88 9.19
N PRO A 179 12.97 -4.90 8.25
CA PRO A 179 12.70 -5.30 6.88
C PRO A 179 12.19 -6.74 6.81
N ILE A 180 11.24 -6.98 5.92
CA ILE A 180 10.67 -8.30 5.68
C ILE A 180 11.33 -8.96 4.46
N GLU A 181 11.39 -10.29 4.48
CA GLU A 181 11.71 -11.05 3.28
C GLU A 181 10.55 -11.01 2.28
N PRO A 182 10.82 -10.92 0.97
CA PRO A 182 9.80 -11.03 -0.07
C PRO A 182 8.98 -12.31 0.07
N TRP A 183 7.66 -12.15 0.15
CA TRP A 183 6.73 -13.25 0.40
C TRP A 183 5.38 -13.01 -0.28
N ILE A 184 4.74 -14.09 -0.73
CA ILE A 184 3.40 -14.08 -1.33
C ILE A 184 2.54 -15.05 -0.52
N PRO A 185 1.36 -14.64 -0.02
CA PRO A 185 0.46 -15.56 0.65
C PRO A 185 -0.03 -16.64 -0.32
N ASP A 186 -0.15 -17.89 0.14
CA ASP A 186 -0.39 -19.09 -0.69
C ASP A 186 -1.54 -18.92 -1.71
N GLY A 187 -2.63 -18.26 -1.28
CA GLY A 187 -3.80 -17.91 -2.09
C GLY A 187 -3.53 -17.11 -3.38
N PHE A 188 -2.36 -16.48 -3.48
CA PHE A 188 -1.98 -15.58 -4.57
C PHE A 188 -0.74 -16.05 -5.33
N THR A 189 -0.20 -17.21 -4.99
CA THR A 189 1.02 -17.73 -5.63
C THR A 189 0.76 -18.24 -7.05
N ASP A 190 1.85 -18.49 -7.76
CA ASP A 190 1.85 -19.12 -9.09
C ASP A 190 1.53 -20.62 -9.06
N ARG A 191 1.37 -21.22 -7.87
CA ARG A 191 1.05 -22.65 -7.72
C ARG A 191 -0.44 -22.84 -8.04
N ASP A 192 -0.74 -23.81 -8.89
CA ASP A 192 -2.12 -24.20 -9.15
C ASP A 192 -2.75 -24.64 -7.82
N HIS A 193 -3.92 -24.06 -7.49
CA HIS A 193 -4.73 -24.52 -6.37
C HIS A 193 -5.32 -25.89 -6.77
N GLU A 194 -4.63 -26.97 -6.43
CA GLU A 194 -5.12 -28.35 -6.58
C GLU A 194 -6.30 -28.66 -5.64
#